data_AF-A0A7S1X2R8-F1
#
_entry.id   AF-A0A7S1X2R8-F1
#
_cell.length_a   1.000
_cell.length_b   1.000
_cell.length_c   1.000
_cell.angle_alpha   90.00
_cell.angle_beta   90.00
_cell.angle_gamma   90.00
#
_symmetry.space_group_name_H-M   'P 1'
#
loop_
_entity.id
_entity.type
_entity.pdbx_description
1 polymer ?
#
loop_
_entity_poly.entity_id
_entity_poly.type
_entity_poly.pdbx_seq_one_letter_code
_entity_poly.pdbx_strand_id
1 'polypeptide(L)'
;TEFVAPALLLFAPFTSSLRVASILALVGLQLGIAACMWLVNFQLVSILCMLPFLPPFFVDGALRGVPPWLAGLGRRASLLLARCLNGPRMRRLASRPNAREHPRRQGGSSYERLQTAIATFLLVYTIYHSLGDVKLIAKPDGGNIGEALRFNQGWNMFGAVSTEGHWWVVIGETAPTLKGPTPPSNDGQHTRVDLLAWLRTGRPEPAALATDSHSVENEPRPHNIASLYRNHRWERYFDQLPQYPGKLNSRLRHLASWLCHTSPTPLKHVEFYNFAVHINPPGSSAQSREAMYSTPRVRLKRQVECTAT
;
A
#
# COMPACT_ATOMS: atom_id res chain seq x y z
N THR A 1 7.27 13.36 -6.62
CA THR A 1 7.54 12.81 -7.98
C THR A 1 6.50 13.27 -8.99
N GLU A 2 5.25 13.50 -8.60
CA GLU A 2 4.15 13.95 -9.47
C GLU A 2 4.41 15.29 -10.21
N PHE A 3 5.20 16.20 -9.63
CA PHE A 3 5.58 17.48 -10.27
C PHE A 3 6.83 17.43 -11.16
N VAL A 4 7.63 16.37 -11.07
CA VAL A 4 8.93 16.31 -11.74
C VAL A 4 8.78 15.97 -13.23
N ALA A 5 7.85 15.08 -13.58
CA ALA A 5 7.62 14.71 -14.98
C ALA A 5 7.03 15.86 -15.84
N PRO A 6 6.05 16.65 -15.36
CA PRO A 6 5.58 17.85 -16.08
C PRO A 6 6.67 18.93 -16.18
N ALA A 7 7.46 19.14 -15.12
CA ALA A 7 8.53 20.13 -15.11
C ALA A 7 9.67 19.76 -16.09
N LEU A 8 10.05 18.48 -16.16
CA LEU A 8 11.06 17.98 -17.11
C LEU A 8 10.63 18.11 -18.58
N LEU A 9 9.32 18.12 -18.86
CA LEU A 9 8.80 18.36 -20.21
C LEU A 9 8.82 19.82 -20.65
N LEU A 10 8.88 20.75 -19.68
CA LEU A 10 9.04 22.18 -19.93
C LEU A 10 10.51 22.56 -20.18
N PHE A 11 11.48 21.76 -19.76
CA PHE A 11 12.88 21.95 -20.12
C PHE A 11 13.13 21.72 -21.61
N ALA A 12 13.98 22.56 -22.20
CA ALA A 12 14.07 22.85 -23.63
C ALA A 12 14.82 21.86 -24.56
N PRO A 13 15.51 20.77 -24.15
CA PRO A 13 16.32 20.01 -25.10
C PRO A 13 15.50 19.02 -25.96
N PHE A 14 14.19 18.86 -25.74
CA PHE A 14 13.38 17.92 -26.50
C PHE A 14 12.82 18.57 -27.77
N THR A 15 13.07 17.93 -28.92
CA THR A 15 12.45 18.30 -30.20
C THR A 15 10.93 18.37 -30.07
N SER A 16 10.29 19.28 -30.81
CA SER A 16 8.83 19.52 -30.76
C SER A 16 8.00 18.23 -30.85
N SER A 17 8.44 17.26 -31.65
CA SER A 17 7.79 15.95 -31.78
C SER A 17 7.87 15.09 -30.51
N LEU A 18 9.01 15.07 -29.80
CA LEU A 18 9.15 14.33 -28.55
C LEU A 18 8.30 14.94 -27.43
N ARG A 19 8.22 16.28 -27.40
CA ARG A 19 7.33 16.99 -26.46
C ARG A 19 5.87 16.64 -26.70
N VAL A 20 5.39 16.67 -27.94
CA VAL A 20 4.01 16.27 -28.28
C VAL A 20 3.73 14.81 -27.94
N ALA A 21 4.65 13.89 -28.28
CA ALA A 21 4.49 12.48 -27.95
C ALA A 21 4.42 12.23 -26.43
N SER A 22 5.21 12.96 -25.65
CA SER A 22 5.23 12.84 -24.20
C SER A 22 4.00 13.46 -23.53
N ILE A 23 3.51 14.59 -24.05
CA ILE A 23 2.24 15.19 -23.62
C ILE A 23 1.08 14.22 -23.91
N LEU A 24 1.03 13.64 -25.12
CA LEU A 24 0.02 12.64 -25.46
C LEU A 24 0.11 11.39 -24.58
N ALA A 25 1.32 10.93 -24.26
CA ALA A 25 1.52 9.80 -23.35
C ALA A 25 1.05 10.12 -21.92
N LEU A 26 1.32 11.32 -21.42
CA LEU A 26 0.84 11.76 -20.10
C LEU A 26 -0.67 11.94 -20.07
N VAL A 27 -1.27 12.58 -21.08
CA VAL A 27 -2.73 12.72 -21.18
C VAL A 27 -3.38 11.35 -21.30
N GLY A 28 -2.82 10.44 -22.12
CA GLY A 28 -3.28 9.06 -22.23
C GLY A 28 -3.15 8.29 -20.91
N LEU A 29 -2.07 8.49 -20.16
CA LEU A 29 -1.88 7.91 -18.83
C LEU A 29 -2.92 8.45 -17.84
N GLN A 30 -3.16 9.76 -17.81
CA GLN A 30 -4.13 10.40 -16.90
C GLN A 30 -5.57 9.99 -17.24
N LEU A 31 -5.94 9.98 -18.52
CA LEU A 31 -7.24 9.45 -18.99
C LEU A 31 -7.37 7.96 -18.69
N GLY A 32 -6.28 7.20 -18.84
CA GLY A 32 -6.19 5.80 -18.45
C GLY A 32 -6.49 5.62 -16.97
N ILE A 33 -5.80 6.35 -16.08
CA ILE A 33 -6.02 6.34 -14.63
C ILE A 33 -7.47 6.73 -14.29
N ALA A 34 -8.01 7.79 -14.90
CA ALA A 34 -9.38 8.24 -14.67
C ALA A 34 -10.43 7.20 -15.10
N ALA A 35 -10.29 6.64 -16.31
CA ALA A 35 -11.16 5.56 -16.78
C ALA A 35 -11.04 4.31 -15.90
N CYS A 36 -9.84 4.04 -15.42
CA CYS A 36 -9.54 2.94 -14.52
C CYS A 36 -10.17 3.09 -13.13
N MET A 37 -10.24 4.31 -12.58
CA MET A 37 -10.98 4.55 -11.33
C MET A 37 -12.48 4.31 -11.47
N TRP A 38 -13.02 4.41 -12.69
CA TRP A 38 -14.41 4.10 -13.00
C TRP A 38 -14.69 2.61 -13.20
N LEU A 39 -13.66 1.84 -13.57
CA LEU A 39 -13.79 0.41 -13.80
C LEU A 39 -13.49 -0.35 -12.50
N VAL A 40 -14.49 -1.04 -11.97
CA VAL A 40 -14.39 -1.92 -10.79
C VAL A 40 -13.25 -2.96 -10.93
N ASN A 41 -12.80 -3.21 -12.17
CA ASN A 41 -11.74 -4.16 -12.52
C ASN A 41 -10.45 -3.49 -13.02
N PHE A 42 -10.04 -2.35 -12.45
CA PHE A 42 -8.80 -1.65 -12.81
C PHE A 42 -7.60 -2.58 -13.02
N GLN A 43 -7.36 -3.47 -12.07
CA GLN A 43 -6.19 -4.35 -12.06
C GLN A 43 -6.16 -5.28 -13.28
N LEU A 44 -7.32 -5.79 -13.71
CA LEU A 44 -7.41 -6.62 -14.92
C LEU A 44 -7.15 -5.81 -16.19
N VAL A 45 -7.67 -4.58 -16.26
CA VAL A 45 -7.41 -3.69 -17.40
C VAL A 45 -5.93 -3.32 -17.46
N SER A 46 -5.29 -3.04 -16.32
CA SER A 46 -3.86 -2.77 -16.23
C SER A 46 -3.02 -3.95 -16.73
N ILE A 47 -3.35 -5.17 -16.28
CA ILE A 47 -2.70 -6.40 -16.77
C ILE A 47 -2.86 -6.53 -18.29
N LEU A 48 -4.08 -6.35 -18.82
CA LEU A 48 -4.36 -6.43 -20.25
C LEU A 48 -3.57 -5.40 -21.06
N CYS A 49 -3.42 -4.18 -20.55
CA CYS A 49 -2.62 -3.12 -21.17
C CYS A 49 -1.12 -3.41 -21.12
N MET A 50 -0.64 -4.19 -20.14
CA MET A 50 0.76 -4.58 -20.00
C MET A 50 1.16 -5.78 -20.86
N LEU A 51 0.22 -6.66 -21.21
CA LEU A 51 0.47 -7.86 -22.03
C LEU A 51 1.23 -7.59 -23.34
N PRO A 52 0.95 -6.53 -24.12
CA PRO A 52 1.65 -6.29 -25.38
C PRO A 52 3.12 -5.88 -25.22
N PHE A 53 3.52 -5.45 -24.02
CA PHE A 53 4.90 -5.05 -23.72
C PHE A 53 5.76 -6.21 -23.20
N LEU A 54 5.17 -7.37 -22.96
CA LEU A 54 5.92 -8.56 -22.54
C LEU A 54 6.84 -9.03 -23.68
N PRO A 55 8.06 -9.51 -23.36
CA PRO A 55 8.91 -10.09 -24.36
C PRO A 55 8.21 -11.25 -25.10
N PRO A 56 8.43 -11.42 -26.41
CA PRO A 56 7.74 -12.45 -27.20
C PRO A 56 7.88 -13.85 -26.61
N PHE A 57 9.06 -14.21 -26.09
CA PHE A 57 9.29 -15.52 -25.47
C PHE A 57 8.42 -15.78 -24.23
N PHE A 58 8.09 -14.74 -23.47
CA PHE A 58 7.25 -14.85 -22.29
C PHE A 58 5.78 -15.02 -22.69
N VAL A 59 5.33 -14.23 -23.68
CA VAL A 59 3.99 -14.34 -24.26
C VAL A 59 3.78 -15.71 -24.90
N ASP A 60 4.75 -16.19 -25.68
CA ASP A 60 4.69 -17.51 -26.32
C ASP A 60 4.74 -18.66 -25.30
N GLY A 61 5.36 -18.47 -24.14
CA GLY A 61 5.34 -19.43 -23.02
C GLY A 61 4.01 -19.44 -22.28
N ALA A 62 3.49 -18.25 -21.93
CA ALA A 62 2.24 -18.09 -21.21
C ALA A 62 1.02 -18.54 -22.03
N LEU A 63 1.07 -18.39 -23.35
CA LEU A 63 -0.01 -18.76 -24.26
C LEU A 63 -0.04 -20.26 -24.63
N ARG A 64 0.89 -21.10 -24.14
CA ARG A 64 0.94 -22.53 -24.52
C ARG A 64 -0.30 -23.36 -24.13
N GLY A 65 -1.18 -22.82 -23.30
CA GLY A 65 -2.48 -23.42 -22.96
C GLY A 65 -3.70 -22.61 -23.38
N VAL A 66 -3.51 -21.50 -24.11
CA VAL A 66 -4.58 -20.56 -24.46
C VAL A 66 -5.10 -20.88 -25.88
N PRO A 67 -6.43 -20.80 -26.13
CA PRO A 67 -6.99 -21.05 -27.45
C PRO A 67 -6.31 -20.24 -28.58
N PRO A 68 -6.11 -20.81 -29.78
CA PRO A 68 -5.33 -20.20 -30.85
C PRO A 68 -5.79 -18.79 -31.26
N TRP A 69 -7.09 -18.51 -31.15
CA TRP A 69 -7.67 -17.22 -31.52
C TRP A 69 -7.24 -16.08 -30.56
N LEU A 70 -7.13 -16.36 -29.26
CA LEU A 70 -6.63 -15.43 -28.24
C LEU A 70 -5.13 -15.19 -28.41
N ALA A 71 -4.37 -16.25 -28.70
CA ALA A 71 -2.95 -16.13 -29.00
C ALA A 71 -2.69 -15.26 -30.24
N GLY A 72 -3.58 -15.34 -31.24
CA GLY A 72 -3.54 -14.51 -32.44
C GLY A 72 -3.74 -13.02 -32.17
N LEU A 73 -4.63 -12.64 -31.24
CA LEU A 73 -4.84 -11.25 -30.83
C LEU A 73 -3.59 -10.66 -30.18
N GLY A 74 -2.97 -11.39 -29.24
CA GLY A 74 -1.74 -10.95 -28.56
C GLY A 74 -0.60 -10.68 -29.53
N ARG A 75 -0.36 -11.61 -30.49
CA ARG A 75 0.67 -11.44 -31.52
C ARG A 75 0.40 -10.28 -32.48
N ARG A 76 -0.86 -10.06 -32.86
CA ARG A 76 -1.23 -8.91 -33.72
C ARG A 76 -1.03 -7.58 -33.00
N ALA A 77 -1.41 -7.50 -31.74
CA ALA A 77 -1.23 -6.30 -30.92
C ALA A 77 0.25 -5.97 -30.71
N SER A 78 1.09 -6.96 -30.38
CA SER A 78 2.53 -6.76 -30.21
C SER A 78 3.22 -6.34 -31.51
N LEU A 79 2.82 -6.91 -32.66
CA LEU A 79 3.32 -6.50 -33.97
C LEU A 79 2.90 -5.07 -34.34
N LEU A 80 1.67 -4.67 -34.04
CA LEU A 80 1.22 -3.29 -34.25
C LEU A 80 2.00 -2.30 -33.39
N LEU A 81 2.19 -2.61 -32.11
CA LEU A 81 3.00 -1.78 -31.21
C LEU A 81 4.46 -1.72 -31.65
N ALA A 82 5.06 -2.84 -32.06
CA ALA A 82 6.42 -2.86 -32.60
C ALA A 82 6.54 -2.00 -33.86
N ARG A 83 5.52 -1.96 -34.72
CA ARG A 83 5.47 -1.08 -35.90
C ARG A 83 5.33 0.40 -35.50
N CYS A 84 4.50 0.70 -34.52
CA CYS A 84 4.28 2.05 -34.02
C CYS A 84 5.53 2.62 -33.31
N LEU A 85 6.18 1.81 -32.45
CA LEU A 85 7.35 2.20 -31.67
C LEU A 85 8.60 2.35 -32.56
N ASN A 86 8.76 1.49 -33.57
CA ASN A 86 9.94 1.56 -34.45
C ASN A 86 9.83 2.62 -35.54
N GLY A 87 8.64 3.18 -35.79
CA GLY A 87 8.41 4.35 -36.64
C GLY A 87 8.91 4.28 -38.09
N PRO A 88 8.50 5.22 -38.95
CA PRO A 88 8.96 5.29 -40.35
C PRO A 88 10.43 5.75 -40.50
N ARG A 89 11.13 6.10 -39.42
CA ARG A 89 12.52 6.58 -39.46
C ARG A 89 13.53 5.50 -39.87
N MET A 90 13.26 4.22 -39.61
CA MET A 90 14.09 3.10 -40.10
C MET A 90 13.94 2.87 -41.62
N ARG A 91 12.82 3.26 -42.23
CA ARG A 91 12.60 3.03 -43.67
C ARG A 91 13.47 3.88 -44.59
N ARG A 92 13.98 5.04 -44.13
CA ARG A 92 14.88 5.87 -44.96
C ARG A 92 16.34 5.42 -44.95
N LEU A 93 16.73 4.51 -44.06
CA LEU A 93 18.06 3.89 -44.08
C LEU A 93 18.11 2.60 -44.91
N ALA A 94 16.96 2.00 -45.21
CA ALA A 94 16.84 0.77 -46.01
C ALA A 94 16.81 1.01 -47.53
N SER A 95 16.72 2.25 -48.00
CA SER A 95 16.65 2.57 -49.45
C SER A 95 17.99 2.93 -50.08
N ARG A 96 19.14 2.57 -49.48
CA ARG A 96 20.46 2.69 -50.12
C ARG A 96 20.77 1.37 -50.86
N PRO A 97 20.70 1.30 -52.21
CA PRO A 97 20.66 0.02 -52.94
C PRO A 97 21.97 -0.76 -53.05
N ASN A 98 23.07 -0.38 -52.38
CA ASN A 98 24.40 -0.95 -52.68
C ASN A 98 25.30 -1.25 -51.46
N ALA A 99 24.75 -1.33 -50.26
CA ALA A 99 25.55 -1.81 -49.13
C ALA A 99 25.51 -3.35 -49.10
N ARG A 100 26.59 -4.00 -49.58
CA ARG A 100 26.85 -5.43 -49.34
C ARG A 100 26.67 -5.70 -47.84
N GLU A 101 25.62 -6.43 -47.50
CA GLU A 101 25.30 -6.84 -46.14
C GLU A 101 26.30 -7.88 -45.68
N HIS A 102 27.40 -7.42 -45.06
CA HIS A 102 28.07 -8.27 -44.09
C HIS A 102 27.07 -8.54 -42.96
N PRO A 103 26.88 -9.80 -42.52
CA PRO A 103 26.14 -10.13 -41.31
C PRO A 103 26.98 -9.65 -40.12
N ARG A 104 27.02 -8.33 -39.93
CA ARG A 104 27.45 -7.72 -38.69
C ARG A 104 26.46 -8.25 -37.66
N ARG A 105 26.89 -9.26 -36.90
CA ARG A 105 26.34 -9.61 -35.59
C ARG A 105 26.03 -8.29 -34.91
N GLN A 106 24.75 -7.90 -34.93
CA GLN A 106 24.22 -6.83 -34.10
C GLN A 106 24.25 -7.39 -32.68
N GLY A 107 25.45 -7.40 -32.09
CA GLY A 107 25.61 -7.48 -30.66
C GLY A 107 25.02 -6.19 -30.13
N GLY A 108 23.69 -6.19 -29.89
CA GLY A 108 23.04 -5.12 -29.15
C GLY A 108 23.88 -4.85 -27.91
N SER A 109 24.16 -3.58 -27.65
CA SER A 109 25.12 -3.19 -26.61
C SER A 109 24.70 -3.83 -25.28
N SER A 110 25.66 -4.19 -24.41
CA SER A 110 25.34 -4.78 -23.10
C SER A 110 24.31 -3.94 -22.32
N TYR A 111 24.30 -2.63 -22.57
CA TYR A 111 23.34 -1.68 -22.03
C TYR A 111 21.90 -1.92 -22.53
N GLU A 112 21.67 -2.15 -23.82
CA GLU A 112 20.34 -2.47 -24.37
C GLU A 112 19.78 -3.77 -23.77
N ARG A 113 20.64 -4.78 -23.58
CA ARG A 113 20.26 -6.05 -22.95
C ARG A 113 19.86 -5.84 -21.50
N LEU A 114 20.62 -5.03 -20.75
CA LEU A 114 20.32 -4.69 -19.37
C LEU A 114 19.01 -3.91 -19.25
N GLN A 115 18.79 -2.91 -20.11
CA GLN A 115 17.54 -2.15 -20.14
C GLN A 115 16.34 -3.06 -20.42
N THR A 116 16.47 -3.96 -21.40
CA THR A 116 15.42 -4.94 -21.72
C THR A 116 15.14 -5.88 -20.55
N ALA A 117 16.18 -6.34 -19.86
CA ALA A 117 16.05 -7.19 -18.69
C ALA A 117 15.34 -6.48 -17.53
N ILE A 118 15.72 -5.22 -17.23
CA ILE A 118 15.09 -4.40 -16.19
C ILE A 118 13.62 -4.13 -16.54
N ALA A 119 13.34 -3.72 -17.77
CA ALA A 119 11.97 -3.46 -18.23
C ALA A 119 11.10 -4.72 -18.13
N THR A 120 11.63 -5.87 -18.55
CA THR A 120 10.95 -7.17 -18.44
C THR A 120 10.69 -7.52 -16.98
N PHE A 121 11.68 -7.37 -16.10
CA PHE A 121 11.55 -7.64 -14.68
C PHE A 121 10.46 -6.76 -14.05
N LEU A 122 10.49 -5.45 -14.29
CA LEU A 122 9.50 -4.52 -13.77
C LEU A 122 8.09 -4.87 -14.27
N LEU A 123 7.95 -5.21 -15.56
CA LEU A 123 6.67 -5.57 -16.15
C LEU A 123 6.09 -6.86 -15.55
N VAL A 124 6.90 -7.92 -15.45
CA VAL A 124 6.50 -9.18 -14.82
C VAL A 124 6.15 -8.95 -13.35
N TYR A 125 6.93 -8.13 -12.65
CA TYR A 125 6.67 -7.76 -11.26
C TYR A 125 5.34 -7.01 -11.10
N THR A 126 5.03 -6.06 -11.99
CA THR A 126 3.74 -5.36 -11.95
C THR A 126 2.57 -6.30 -12.21
N ILE A 127 2.66 -7.18 -13.23
CA ILE A 127 1.62 -8.18 -13.50
C ILE A 127 1.42 -9.10 -12.31
N TYR A 128 2.51 -9.62 -11.73
CA TYR A 128 2.49 -10.45 -10.54
C TYR A 128 1.77 -9.74 -9.38
N HIS A 129 2.13 -8.49 -9.12
CA HIS A 129 1.53 -7.69 -8.05
C HIS A 129 0.03 -7.45 -8.31
N SER A 130 -0.36 -7.10 -9.54
CA SER A 130 -1.77 -6.94 -9.90
C SER A 130 -2.57 -8.24 -9.75
N LEU A 131 -2.04 -9.38 -10.20
CA LEU A 131 -2.70 -10.69 -10.02
C LEU A 131 -2.95 -11.02 -8.54
N GLY A 132 -2.01 -10.65 -7.67
CA GLY A 132 -2.18 -10.84 -6.24
C GLY A 132 -3.22 -9.89 -5.63
N ASP A 133 -3.40 -8.67 -6.14
CA ASP A 133 -4.42 -7.74 -5.63
C ASP A 133 -5.84 -8.23 -5.95
N VAL A 134 -6.01 -8.87 -7.12
CA VAL A 134 -7.26 -9.56 -7.51
C VAL A 134 -7.42 -10.90 -6.77
N LYS A 135 -6.49 -11.25 -5.85
CA LYS A 135 -6.47 -12.51 -5.10
C LYS A 135 -6.41 -13.77 -5.97
N LEU A 136 -5.90 -13.67 -7.20
CA LEU A 136 -5.71 -14.83 -8.09
C LEU A 136 -4.47 -15.64 -7.71
N ILE A 137 -3.48 -14.99 -7.10
CA ILE A 137 -2.28 -15.63 -6.56
C ILE A 137 -1.99 -15.10 -5.15
N ALA A 138 -1.40 -15.94 -4.29
CA ALA A 138 -0.96 -15.50 -2.98
C ALA A 138 0.28 -14.60 -3.13
N LYS A 139 0.22 -13.38 -2.57
CA LYS A 139 1.39 -12.51 -2.50
C LYS A 139 2.28 -12.94 -1.32
N PRO A 140 3.58 -13.22 -1.53
CA PRO A 140 4.54 -13.27 -0.44
C PRO A 140 4.51 -11.90 0.22
N ASP A 141 4.30 -11.89 1.54
CA ASP A 141 4.28 -10.70 2.39
C ASP A 141 3.21 -9.65 2.04
N GLY A 142 2.09 -10.07 1.44
CA GLY A 142 0.98 -9.16 1.13
C GLY A 142 1.32 -8.08 0.09
N GLY A 143 2.41 -8.26 -0.68
CA GLY A 143 2.80 -7.32 -1.74
C GLY A 143 3.73 -6.19 -1.31
N ASN A 144 4.42 -6.31 -0.16
CA ASN A 144 5.30 -5.28 0.40
C ASN A 144 6.80 -5.52 0.11
N ILE A 145 7.22 -5.55 -1.17
CA ILE A 145 8.66 -5.50 -1.50
C ILE A 145 9.31 -4.20 -0.99
N GLY A 146 8.52 -3.12 -0.83
CA GLY A 146 8.96 -1.90 -0.15
C GLY A 146 9.42 -2.13 1.29
N GLU A 147 8.94 -3.16 1.99
CA GLU A 147 9.44 -3.52 3.32
C GLU A 147 10.82 -4.17 3.25
N ALA A 148 11.02 -5.11 2.31
CA ALA A 148 12.33 -5.71 2.05
C ALA A 148 13.37 -4.66 1.62
N LEU A 149 12.96 -3.67 0.83
CA LEU A 149 13.81 -2.57 0.37
C LEU A 149 13.81 -1.34 1.31
N ARG A 150 13.09 -1.41 2.44
CA ARG A 150 12.85 -0.29 3.37
C ARG A 150 12.33 1.01 2.72
N PHE A 151 11.73 0.92 1.54
CA PHE A 151 11.14 2.04 0.82
C PHE A 151 9.64 2.13 1.13
N ASN A 152 9.20 3.26 1.68
CA ASN A 152 7.79 3.46 2.01
C ASN A 152 6.98 3.69 0.71
N GLN A 153 6.48 2.60 0.15
CA GLN A 153 5.67 2.63 -1.07
C GLN A 153 4.23 3.00 -0.68
N GLY A 154 3.87 4.28 -0.85
CA GLY A 154 2.49 4.78 -0.75
C GLY A 154 1.58 4.33 -1.90
N TRP A 155 1.83 3.16 -2.49
CA TRP A 155 1.16 2.69 -3.71
C TRP A 155 -0.22 2.07 -3.43
N ASN A 156 -0.70 2.09 -2.18
CA ASN A 156 -2.04 1.63 -1.80
C ASN A 156 -3.20 2.45 -2.40
N MET A 157 -2.92 3.51 -3.16
CA MET A 157 -3.95 4.33 -3.84
C MET A 157 -4.79 3.54 -4.86
N PHE A 158 -4.35 2.34 -5.25
CA PHE A 158 -5.04 1.50 -6.25
C PHE A 158 -5.51 0.14 -5.71
N GLY A 159 -5.48 -0.05 -4.40
CA GLY A 159 -6.09 -1.21 -3.75
C GLY A 159 -7.62 -1.13 -3.80
N ALA A 160 -8.29 -2.28 -3.67
CA ALA A 160 -9.72 -2.27 -3.40
C ALA A 160 -9.99 -1.43 -2.14
N VAL A 161 -11.02 -0.57 -2.19
CA VAL A 161 -11.43 0.21 -1.02
C VAL A 161 -11.72 -0.76 0.12
N SER A 162 -11.07 -0.57 1.27
CA SER A 162 -11.29 -1.45 2.41
C SER A 162 -12.76 -1.38 2.83
N THR A 163 -13.40 -2.53 2.98
CA THR A 163 -14.78 -2.65 3.48
C THR A 163 -14.85 -2.57 5.01
N GLU A 164 -13.70 -2.70 5.67
CA GLU A 164 -13.55 -2.57 7.12
C GLU A 164 -12.41 -1.59 7.41
N GLY A 165 -12.67 -0.60 8.26
CA GLY A 165 -11.66 0.24 8.87
C GLY A 165 -11.42 -0.21 10.31
N HIS A 166 -10.17 -0.19 10.76
CA HIS A 166 -9.82 -0.48 12.13
C HIS A 166 -9.05 0.69 12.75
N TRP A 167 -9.30 0.97 14.02
CA TRP A 167 -8.32 1.69 14.83
C TRP A 167 -8.14 0.99 16.16
N TRP A 168 -6.98 1.24 16.76
CA TRP A 168 -6.63 0.70 18.04
C TRP A 168 -6.54 1.82 19.06
N VAL A 169 -6.93 1.50 20.28
CA VAL A 169 -6.70 2.31 21.46
C VAL A 169 -5.92 1.43 22.44
N VAL A 170 -4.81 1.96 22.94
CA VAL A 170 -3.91 1.22 23.84
C VAL A 170 -3.75 2.01 25.13
N ILE A 171 -4.28 1.47 26.22
CA ILE A 171 -4.34 2.15 27.52
C ILE A 171 -3.37 1.46 28.47
N GLY A 172 -2.53 2.22 29.14
CA GLY A 172 -1.68 1.74 30.24
C GLY A 172 -2.24 2.19 31.57
N GLU A 173 -2.35 1.30 32.55
CA GLU A 173 -2.62 1.69 33.94
C GLU A 173 -1.29 1.92 34.65
N THR A 174 -1.03 3.12 35.16
CA THR A 174 0.20 3.38 35.92
C THR A 174 0.13 2.83 37.32
N ALA A 175 1.27 2.40 37.85
CA ALA A 175 1.40 2.12 39.27
C ALA A 175 1.16 3.41 40.07
N PRO A 176 0.51 3.33 41.25
CA PRO A 176 0.28 4.49 42.10
C PRO A 176 1.62 5.17 42.39
N THR A 177 1.76 6.40 41.93
CA THR A 177 3.01 7.15 42.09
C THR A 177 3.08 7.60 43.54
N LEU A 178 3.90 6.93 44.35
CA LEU A 178 4.25 7.33 45.72
C LEU A 178 5.09 8.62 45.68
N LYS A 179 4.51 9.73 45.24
CA LYS A 179 5.16 11.05 45.24
C LYS A 179 4.52 11.92 46.32
N GLY A 180 5.08 11.82 47.51
CA GLY A 180 4.87 12.79 48.59
C GLY A 180 4.67 12.13 49.95
N PRO A 181 5.14 12.78 51.04
CA PRO A 181 4.81 12.40 52.42
C PRO A 181 3.36 12.71 52.81
N THR A 182 2.54 13.21 51.88
CA THR A 182 1.11 13.42 52.10
C THR A 182 0.43 12.05 52.25
N PRO A 183 -0.36 11.83 53.33
CA PRO A 183 -1.03 10.56 53.54
C PRO A 183 -1.89 10.22 52.31
N PRO A 184 -1.89 8.95 51.88
CA PRO A 184 -2.64 8.52 50.72
C PRO A 184 -4.11 8.88 50.96
N SER A 185 -4.65 9.76 50.12
CA SER A 185 -6.09 9.85 49.98
C SER A 185 -6.57 8.46 49.54
N ASN A 186 -7.65 7.96 50.12
CA ASN A 186 -8.16 6.60 49.87
C ASN A 186 -8.53 6.36 48.39
N ASP A 187 -8.56 7.40 47.56
CA ASP A 187 -8.63 7.28 46.11
C ASP A 187 -7.21 7.20 45.55
N GLY A 188 -6.56 6.06 45.75
CA GLY A 188 -5.33 5.69 45.04
C GLY A 188 -5.60 5.56 43.54
N GLN A 189 -5.89 6.68 42.90
CA GLN A 189 -6.48 6.75 41.58
C GLN A 189 -5.43 6.32 40.57
N HIS A 190 -5.54 5.07 40.14
CA HIS A 190 -4.80 4.52 39.03
C HIS A 190 -4.94 5.47 37.83
N THR A 191 -3.85 6.09 37.42
CA THR A 191 -3.88 7.00 36.28
C THR A 191 -3.78 6.17 35.01
N ARG A 192 -4.80 6.26 34.17
CA ARG A 192 -4.82 5.58 32.86
C ARG A 192 -4.25 6.52 31.80
N VAL A 193 -3.28 6.04 31.04
CA VAL A 193 -2.54 6.81 30.03
C VAL A 193 -2.75 6.22 28.63
N ASP A 194 -2.86 7.08 27.62
CA ASP A 194 -2.89 6.64 26.21
C ASP A 194 -1.47 6.36 25.73
N LEU A 195 -1.16 5.08 25.52
CA LEU A 195 0.17 4.64 25.12
C LEU A 195 0.46 4.93 23.64
N LEU A 196 -0.55 5.03 22.77
CA LEU A 196 -0.34 5.42 21.37
C LEU A 196 -0.03 6.90 21.26
N ALA A 197 -0.75 7.73 22.02
CA ALA A 197 -0.45 9.15 22.14
C ALA A 197 0.97 9.35 22.67
N TRP A 198 1.36 8.62 23.72
CA TRP A 198 2.73 8.64 24.25
C TRP A 198 3.78 8.26 23.19
N LEU A 199 3.57 7.18 22.42
CA LEU A 199 4.50 6.80 21.35
C LEU A 199 4.65 7.90 20.29
N ARG A 200 3.59 8.67 20.03
CA ARG A 200 3.58 9.76 19.05
C ARG A 200 4.26 11.01 19.57
N THR A 201 3.92 11.46 20.78
CA THR A 201 4.33 12.76 21.33
C THR A 201 5.53 12.67 22.27
N GLY A 202 5.89 11.46 22.72
CA GLY A 202 6.92 11.22 23.72
C GLY A 202 6.50 11.62 25.14
N ARG A 203 5.25 12.05 25.35
CA ARG A 203 4.72 12.50 26.63
C ARG A 203 3.53 11.63 27.06
N PRO A 204 3.45 11.19 28.32
CA PRO A 204 2.28 10.46 28.79
C PRO A 204 1.08 11.41 28.76
N GLU A 205 0.11 11.11 27.90
CA GLU A 205 -1.16 11.83 27.85
C GLU A 205 -2.19 11.04 28.66
N PRO A 206 -2.94 11.69 29.58
CA PRO A 206 -4.03 11.03 30.28
C PRO A 206 -5.02 10.55 29.22
N ALA A 207 -5.46 9.30 29.34
CA ALA A 207 -6.48 8.80 28.43
C ALA A 207 -7.77 9.57 28.70
N ALA A 208 -8.14 10.46 27.78
CA ALA A 208 -9.17 11.50 27.95
C ALA A 208 -10.55 10.97 28.38
N LEU A 209 -10.77 9.65 28.26
CA LEU A 209 -12.04 8.98 28.51
C LEU A 209 -11.91 7.81 29.48
N ALA A 210 -10.79 7.67 30.20
CA ALA A 210 -10.47 6.47 30.97
C ALA A 210 -10.98 6.45 32.42
N THR A 211 -11.91 7.32 32.79
CA THR A 211 -12.57 7.22 34.11
C THR A 211 -13.40 5.95 34.23
N ASP A 212 -14.03 5.46 33.16
CA ASP A 212 -14.81 4.22 33.18
C ASP A 212 -14.45 3.28 32.02
N SER A 213 -14.51 1.97 32.25
CA SER A 213 -14.28 0.99 31.18
C SER A 213 -15.40 0.99 30.13
N HIS A 214 -16.58 1.50 30.47
CA HIS A 214 -17.73 1.69 29.57
C HIS A 214 -17.63 2.93 28.68
N SER A 215 -16.87 3.97 29.06
CA SER A 215 -16.73 5.19 28.25
C SER A 215 -15.84 5.00 27.02
N VAL A 216 -15.00 3.96 27.01
CA VAL A 216 -14.16 3.61 25.84
C VAL A 216 -15.01 3.20 24.63
N GLU A 217 -16.19 2.59 24.83
CA GLU A 217 -17.10 2.21 23.73
C GLU A 217 -17.76 3.43 23.06
N ASN A 218 -17.82 4.55 23.78
CA ASN A 218 -18.41 5.80 23.29
C ASN A 218 -17.35 6.78 22.74
N GLU A 219 -16.12 6.31 22.53
CA GLU A 219 -15.05 7.16 22.04
C GLU A 219 -15.41 7.72 20.65
N PRO A 220 -15.39 9.06 20.48
CA PRO A 220 -15.71 9.65 19.20
C PRO A 220 -14.66 9.19 18.20
N ARG A 221 -15.14 8.74 17.04
CA ARG A 221 -14.26 8.29 15.97
C ARG A 221 -13.23 9.39 15.64
N PRO A 222 -11.94 9.06 15.56
CA PRO A 222 -10.93 10.03 15.15
C PRO A 222 -11.21 10.47 13.71
N HIS A 223 -11.13 11.78 13.46
CA HIS A 223 -11.29 12.35 12.12
C HIS A 223 -10.22 11.82 11.15
N ASN A 224 -9.03 11.51 11.68
CA ASN A 224 -7.92 10.93 10.93
C ASN A 224 -7.26 9.79 11.71
N ILE A 225 -7.55 8.54 11.32
CA ILE A 225 -7.00 7.33 11.97
C ILE A 225 -5.48 7.29 11.87
N ALA A 226 -4.90 7.72 10.74
CA ALA A 226 -3.45 7.71 10.55
C ALA A 226 -2.71 8.62 11.56
N SER A 227 -3.37 9.66 12.07
CA SER A 227 -2.79 10.56 13.08
C SER A 227 -2.72 10.00 14.50
N LEU A 228 -3.38 8.86 14.75
CA LEU A 228 -3.31 8.15 16.03
C LEU A 228 -1.95 7.47 16.23
N TYR A 229 -1.31 7.08 15.13
CA TYR A 229 -0.06 6.33 15.18
C TYR A 229 1.14 7.26 15.01
N ARG A 230 2.26 6.91 15.66
CA ARG A 230 3.53 7.65 15.53
C ARG A 230 4.00 7.77 14.07
N ASN A 231 3.82 6.71 13.28
CA ASN A 231 4.16 6.65 11.87
C ASN A 231 3.41 5.51 11.17
N HIS A 232 3.50 5.47 9.84
CA HIS A 232 2.84 4.47 9.00
C HIS A 232 3.25 3.00 9.32
N ARG A 233 4.41 2.75 9.94
CA ARG A 233 4.80 1.38 10.33
C ARG A 233 3.96 0.88 11.50
N TRP A 234 3.69 1.74 12.48
CA TRP A 234 2.80 1.41 13.60
C TRP A 234 1.37 1.17 13.14
N GLU A 235 0.86 2.04 12.26
CA GLU A 235 -0.45 1.86 11.65
C GLU A 235 -0.58 0.49 10.96
N ARG A 236 0.38 0.14 10.10
CA ARG A 236 0.41 -1.18 9.44
C ARG A 236 0.53 -2.34 10.41
N TYR A 237 1.38 -2.22 11.43
CA TYR A 237 1.54 -3.26 12.44
C TYR A 237 0.18 -3.57 13.09
N PHE A 238 -0.55 -2.54 13.49
CA PHE A 238 -1.86 -2.66 14.12
C PHE A 238 -2.96 -3.14 13.16
N ASP A 239 -2.94 -2.70 11.90
CA ASP A 239 -3.86 -3.18 10.86
C ASP A 239 -3.67 -4.68 10.54
N GLN A 240 -2.43 -5.17 10.64
CA GLN A 240 -2.12 -6.58 10.42
C GLN A 240 -2.46 -7.49 11.60
N LEU A 241 -2.57 -6.97 12.83
CA LEU A 241 -2.80 -7.81 14.02
C LEU A 241 -4.05 -8.70 13.89
N PRO A 242 -5.24 -8.19 13.50
CA PRO A 242 -6.44 -9.00 13.34
C PRO A 242 -6.32 -10.09 12.26
N GLN A 243 -5.43 -9.90 11.28
CA GLN A 243 -5.24 -10.84 10.16
C GLN A 243 -4.55 -12.14 10.58
N TYR A 244 -3.94 -12.18 11.78
CA TYR A 244 -3.23 -13.35 12.32
C TYR A 244 -3.84 -13.85 13.64
N PRO A 245 -5.09 -14.35 13.66
CA PRO A 245 -5.79 -14.69 14.91
C PRO A 245 -5.02 -15.69 15.78
N GLY A 246 -4.35 -16.68 15.17
CA GLY A 246 -3.54 -17.67 15.91
C GLY A 246 -2.28 -17.11 16.57
N LYS A 247 -1.77 -15.96 16.12
CA LYS A 247 -0.57 -15.30 16.67
C LYS A 247 -0.87 -13.98 17.39
N LEU A 248 -2.11 -13.50 17.33
CA LEU A 248 -2.55 -12.23 17.87
C LEU A 248 -2.18 -12.06 19.35
N ASN A 249 -2.52 -13.04 20.19
CA ASN A 249 -2.23 -12.98 21.63
C ASN A 249 -0.72 -12.97 21.94
N SER A 250 0.10 -13.65 21.13
CA SER A 250 1.56 -13.64 21.31
C SER A 250 2.14 -12.28 20.92
N ARG A 251 1.65 -11.69 19.82
CA ARG A 251 2.10 -10.37 19.35
C ARG A 251 1.69 -9.24 20.29
N LEU A 252 0.45 -9.28 20.78
CA LEU A 252 -0.03 -8.31 21.77
C LEU A 252 0.74 -8.43 23.09
N ARG A 253 1.02 -9.63 23.57
CA ARG A 253 1.86 -9.83 24.76
C ARG A 253 3.29 -9.31 24.57
N HIS A 254 3.91 -9.59 23.43
CA HIS A 254 5.24 -9.07 23.12
C HIS A 254 5.24 -7.53 23.07
N LEU A 255 4.24 -6.93 22.42
CA LEU A 255 4.09 -5.47 22.39
C LEU A 255 3.84 -4.89 23.78
N ALA A 256 2.95 -5.49 24.57
CA ALA A 256 2.66 -5.08 25.93
C ALA A 256 3.92 -5.12 26.79
N SER A 257 4.68 -6.22 26.73
CA SER A 257 5.96 -6.36 27.41
C SER A 257 6.91 -5.23 27.02
N TRP A 258 7.08 -4.95 25.71
CA TRP A 258 7.92 -3.85 25.25
C TRP A 258 7.43 -2.48 25.76
N LEU A 259 6.12 -2.23 25.79
CA LEU A 259 5.52 -1.01 26.33
C LEU A 259 5.77 -0.87 27.83
N CYS A 260 5.58 -1.94 28.62
CA CYS A 260 5.85 -1.94 30.05
C CYS A 260 7.31 -1.58 30.37
N HIS A 261 8.26 -2.03 29.55
CA HIS A 261 9.70 -1.76 29.76
C HIS A 261 10.15 -0.38 29.25
N THR A 262 9.52 0.11 28.17
CA THR A 262 9.96 1.36 27.50
C THR A 262 9.24 2.59 28.05
N SER A 263 8.10 2.41 28.71
CA SER A 263 7.32 3.50 29.29
C SER A 263 8.13 4.26 30.35
N PRO A 264 8.11 5.61 30.36
CA PRO A 264 8.77 6.40 31.38
C PRO A 264 8.12 6.23 32.76
N THR A 265 6.85 5.84 32.80
CA THR A 265 6.11 5.53 34.02
C THR A 265 5.90 4.02 34.13
N PRO A 266 6.12 3.44 35.33
CA PRO A 266 5.88 2.01 35.53
C PRO A 266 4.39 1.71 35.31
N LEU A 267 4.13 0.81 34.36
CA LEU A 267 2.79 0.35 34.03
C LEU A 267 2.50 -0.93 34.83
N LYS A 268 1.28 -1.04 35.37
CA LYS A 268 0.77 -2.25 36.04
C LYS A 268 0.19 -3.23 35.02
N HIS A 269 -0.55 -2.73 34.04
CA HIS A 269 -1.03 -3.52 32.92
C HIS A 269 -1.29 -2.65 31.69
N VAL A 270 -1.40 -3.31 30.53
CA VAL A 270 -1.71 -2.69 29.22
C VAL A 270 -2.98 -3.31 28.66
N GLU A 271 -3.91 -2.47 28.25
CA GLU A 271 -5.15 -2.84 27.60
C GLU A 271 -5.13 -2.46 26.11
N PHE A 272 -5.60 -3.37 25.27
CA PHE A 272 -5.76 -3.16 23.84
C PHE A 272 -7.23 -3.24 23.47
N TYR A 273 -7.70 -2.21 22.76
CA TYR A 273 -9.03 -2.12 22.19
C TYR A 273 -8.91 -2.02 20.68
N ASN A 274 -9.55 -2.94 19.96
CA ASN A 274 -9.71 -2.81 18.50
C ASN A 274 -11.16 -2.43 18.19
N PHE A 275 -11.31 -1.30 17.52
CA PHE A 275 -12.59 -0.86 16.99
C PHE A 275 -12.63 -1.17 15.51
N ALA A 276 -13.66 -1.91 15.09
CA ALA A 276 -13.94 -2.14 13.69
C ALA A 276 -15.12 -1.26 13.26
N VAL A 277 -14.97 -0.61 12.12
CA VAL A 277 -16.04 0.15 11.46
C VAL A 277 -16.21 -0.40 10.05
N HIS A 278 -17.43 -0.81 9.72
CA HIS A 278 -17.76 -1.14 8.35
C HIS A 278 -17.79 0.13 7.52
N ILE A 279 -17.07 0.12 6.40
CA ILE A 279 -17.03 1.18 5.42
C ILE A 279 -17.97 0.75 4.29
N ASN A 280 -19.12 1.42 4.20
CA ASN A 280 -20.03 1.17 3.09
C ASN A 280 -19.40 1.70 1.79
N PRO A 281 -19.24 0.87 0.75
CA PRO A 281 -18.64 1.34 -0.49
C PRO A 281 -19.52 2.42 -1.14
N PRO A 282 -18.92 3.44 -1.78
CA PRO A 282 -19.67 4.44 -2.51
C PRO A 282 -20.58 3.78 -3.55
N GLY A 283 -21.87 4.11 -3.53
CA GLY A 283 -22.89 3.52 -4.41
C GLY A 283 -23.76 2.43 -3.77
N SER A 284 -23.50 2.02 -2.51
CA SER A 284 -24.47 1.19 -1.78
C SER A 284 -25.75 1.97 -1.53
N SER A 285 -26.92 1.38 -1.79
CA SER A 285 -28.25 2.02 -1.67
C SER A 285 -28.62 2.54 -0.27
N ALA A 286 -27.80 2.25 0.75
CA ALA A 286 -27.94 2.74 2.13
C ALA A 286 -27.35 4.15 2.38
N GLN A 287 -27.34 5.02 1.36
CA GLN A 287 -26.72 6.36 1.44
C GLN A 287 -27.63 7.40 2.11
N SER A 288 -27.66 7.40 3.44
CA SER A 288 -27.63 8.68 4.16
C SER A 288 -26.18 8.93 4.57
N ARG A 289 -25.69 10.18 4.50
CA ARG A 289 -24.30 10.52 4.87
C ARG A 289 -23.96 10.12 6.31
N GLU A 290 -24.96 9.98 7.18
CA GLU A 290 -24.83 9.47 8.54
C GLU A 290 -24.77 7.94 8.63
N ALA A 291 -25.29 7.20 7.63
CA ALA A 291 -25.26 5.73 7.57
C ALA A 291 -24.01 5.16 6.85
N MET A 292 -23.06 6.00 6.40
CA MET A 292 -21.87 5.51 5.69
C MET A 292 -20.95 4.67 6.58
N TYR A 293 -21.07 4.83 7.90
CA TYR A 293 -20.26 4.12 8.88
C TYR A 293 -21.14 3.58 10.00
N SER A 294 -21.01 2.29 10.31
CA SER A 294 -21.66 1.70 11.46
C SER A 294 -21.11 2.28 12.77
N THR A 295 -21.91 2.30 13.83
CA THR A 295 -21.44 2.56 15.20
C THR A 295 -20.21 1.70 15.49
N PRO A 296 -19.11 2.27 16.02
CA PRO A 296 -17.93 1.49 16.38
C PRO A 296 -18.34 0.30 17.26
N ARG A 297 -17.84 -0.89 16.94
CA ARG A 297 -17.95 -2.03 17.84
C ARG A 297 -16.57 -2.43 18.31
N VAL A 298 -16.41 -2.57 19.63
CA VAL A 298 -15.22 -3.16 20.21
C VAL A 298 -15.20 -4.63 19.79
N ARG A 299 -14.30 -4.96 18.88
CA ARG A 299 -14.13 -6.32 18.37
C ARG A 299 -13.22 -7.15 19.26
N LEU A 300 -12.30 -6.48 19.95
CA LEU A 300 -11.31 -7.11 20.81
C LEU A 300 -11.00 -6.21 22.00
N LYS A 301 -11.16 -6.75 23.21
CA LYS A 301 -10.62 -6.20 24.45
C LYS A 301 -9.64 -7.22 25.02
N ARG A 302 -8.38 -6.82 25.23
CA ARG A 302 -7.35 -7.67 25.83
C ARG A 302 -6.55 -6.89 26.85
N GLN A 303 -6.33 -7.49 28.02
CA GLN A 303 -5.51 -6.95 29.09
C GLN A 303 -4.28 -7.85 29.26
N VAL A 304 -3.11 -7.23 29.43
CA VAL A 304 -1.84 -7.91 29.68
C VAL A 304 -1.20 -7.26 30.90
N GLU A 305 -0.97 -8.06 31.94
CA GLU A 305 -0.28 -7.61 33.14
C GLU A 305 1.21 -7.40 32.86
N CYS A 306 1.76 -6.30 33.37
CA CYS A 306 3.18 -6.05 33.36
C CYS A 306 3.79 -6.82 34.54
N THR A 307 4.49 -7.91 34.26
CA THR A 307 5.30 -8.59 35.29
C THR A 307 6.44 -7.66 35.69
N ALA A 308 6.54 -7.35 36.99
CA ALA A 308 7.70 -6.64 37.53
C ALA A 308 8.94 -7.49 37.31
N THR A 309 9.88 -6.98 36.51
CA THR A 309 11.24 -7.54 36.38
C THR A 309 12.15 -6.97 37.45
#